data_AF-A0A2D4XGG2-F1
#
_entry.id   AF-A0A2D4XGG2-F1
#
_cell.length_a   1.000
_cell.length_b   1.000
_cell.length_c   1.000
_cell.angle_alpha   90.00
_cell.angle_beta   90.00
_cell.angle_gamma   90.00
#
_symmetry.space_group_name_H-M   'P 1'
#
loop_
_entity.id
_entity.type
_entity.pdbx_description
1 polymer ?
#
loop_
_entity_poly.entity_id
_entity_poly.type
_entity_poly.pdbx_seq_one_letter_code
_entity_poly.pdbx_strand_id
1 'polypeptide(L)'
;MSPELLPRQKLNEVVTVPELPKGLAPKVEWVEPLLRDPPRASPRKLTFLFSVEWSWSPMHHRIDNYYLNPRRTGWLLWNNWVNDGTAPWSWHWLLMAHCKKGKFDEKTIAIHLIKALWECEQEHQMLDQYHWINNTGLLDVEEIQAIAREIW
;
A
#
# COMPACT_ATOMS: atom_id res chain seq x y z
N MET A 1 1.17 38.10 -3.49
CA MET A 1 1.89 36.83 -3.26
C MET A 1 3.10 36.82 -4.19
N SER A 2 4.31 36.55 -3.69
CA SER A 2 5.49 36.37 -4.54
C SER A 2 5.34 35.09 -5.39
N PRO A 3 5.75 35.07 -6.67
CA PRO A 3 5.79 33.86 -7.50
C PRO A 3 6.57 32.70 -6.86
N GLU A 4 7.51 33.00 -5.95
CA GLU A 4 8.32 32.00 -5.22
C GLU A 4 7.52 31.27 -4.13
N LEU A 5 6.38 31.83 -3.72
CA LEU A 5 5.47 31.25 -2.72
C LEU A 5 4.39 30.38 -3.35
N LEU A 6 4.31 30.34 -4.68
CA LEU A 6 3.39 29.44 -5.38
C LEU A 6 3.97 28.01 -5.35
N PRO A 7 3.14 26.98 -5.09
CA PRO A 7 3.57 25.60 -5.22
C PRO A 7 4.17 25.38 -6.62
N ARG A 8 5.47 25.11 -6.68
CA ARG A 8 6.11 24.75 -7.94
C ARG A 8 5.58 23.40 -8.37
N GLN A 9 5.17 23.29 -9.63
CA GLN A 9 4.82 22.01 -10.23
C GLN A 9 6.04 21.09 -10.09
N LYS A 10 5.89 20.01 -9.31
CA LYS A 10 6.91 18.96 -9.24
C LYS A 10 6.79 18.10 -10.48
N LEU A 11 7.86 18.05 -11.28
CA LEU A 11 8.00 17.09 -12.36
C LEU A 11 8.55 15.82 -11.74
N ASN A 12 7.78 14.73 -11.84
CA ASN A 12 8.17 13.42 -11.35
C ASN A 12 8.61 12.56 -12.54
N GLU A 13 9.62 11.72 -12.35
CA GLU A 13 10.10 10.83 -13.40
C GLU A 13 9.05 9.75 -13.71
N VAL A 14 8.92 9.36 -14.98
CA VAL A 14 8.06 8.24 -15.37
C VAL A 14 8.90 6.96 -15.31
N VAL A 15 8.76 6.22 -14.22
CA VAL A 15 9.43 4.92 -14.03
C VAL A 15 8.52 3.74 -14.39
N THR A 16 9.11 2.58 -14.62
CA THR A 16 8.40 1.31 -14.86
C THR A 16 8.45 0.42 -13.62
N VAL A 17 7.41 -0.37 -13.39
CA VAL A 17 7.43 -1.40 -12.34
C VAL A 17 8.46 -2.48 -12.73
N PRO A 18 9.34 -2.91 -11.82
CA PRO A 18 10.24 -4.02 -12.10
C PRO A 18 9.45 -5.31 -12.36
N GLU A 19 9.91 -6.14 -13.31
CA GLU A 19 9.29 -7.44 -13.58
C GLU A 19 9.18 -8.28 -12.30
N LEU A 20 8.10 -9.07 -12.17
CA LEU A 20 7.92 -9.97 -11.04
C LEU A 20 9.06 -11.00 -10.97
N PRO A 21 9.92 -10.98 -9.94
CA PRO A 21 11.04 -11.90 -9.87
C PRO A 21 10.59 -13.35 -9.74
N LYS A 22 11.26 -14.26 -10.45
CA LYS A 22 10.96 -15.70 -10.37
C LYS A 22 11.07 -16.20 -8.92
N GLY A 23 9.97 -16.74 -8.40
CA GLY A 23 9.89 -17.27 -7.05
C GLY A 23 9.37 -16.28 -6.00
N LEU A 24 9.20 -15.00 -6.34
CA LEU A 24 8.34 -14.11 -5.58
C LEU A 24 6.88 -14.45 -5.91
N ALA A 25 6.11 -14.79 -4.90
CA ALA A 25 4.69 -15.12 -5.04
C ALA A 25 3.90 -14.28 -4.02
N PRO A 26 3.51 -13.05 -4.41
CA PRO A 26 2.61 -12.22 -3.63
C PRO A 26 1.24 -12.90 -3.51
N LYS A 27 0.62 -12.80 -2.33
CA LYS A 27 -0.70 -13.37 -2.04
C LYS A 27 -1.50 -12.38 -1.23
N VAL A 28 -2.75 -12.14 -1.61
CA VAL A 28 -3.65 -11.26 -0.87
C VAL A 28 -4.33 -12.04 0.25
N GLU A 29 -4.26 -11.54 1.48
CA GLU A 29 -4.62 -12.30 2.69
C GLU A 29 -6.09 -12.75 2.69
N TRP A 30 -7.00 -11.92 2.20
CA TRP A 30 -8.42 -12.27 2.15
C TRP A 30 -8.79 -13.32 1.07
N VAL A 31 -7.90 -13.56 0.08
CA VAL A 31 -8.09 -14.59 -0.96
C VAL A 31 -7.33 -15.86 -0.59
N GLU A 32 -6.06 -15.72 -0.22
CA GLU A 32 -5.18 -16.81 0.17
C GLU A 32 -4.60 -16.55 1.58
N PRO A 33 -5.36 -16.83 2.65
CA PRO A 33 -4.97 -16.47 4.01
C PRO A 33 -3.70 -17.19 4.46
N LEU A 34 -2.74 -16.45 5.01
CA LEU A 34 -1.57 -17.00 5.67
C LEU A 34 -1.87 -17.41 7.10
N LEU A 35 -2.65 -16.61 7.81
CA LEU A 35 -2.92 -16.77 9.23
C LEU A 35 -4.43 -16.96 9.44
N ARG A 36 -4.79 -17.99 10.22
CA ARG A 36 -6.19 -18.23 10.58
C ARG A 36 -6.78 -17.08 11.43
N ASP A 37 -5.95 -16.44 12.25
CA ASP A 37 -6.31 -15.27 13.07
C ASP A 37 -5.09 -14.34 13.19
N PRO A 38 -4.96 -13.34 12.30
CA PRO A 38 -3.84 -12.42 12.34
C PRO A 38 -3.89 -11.53 13.61
N PRO A 39 -2.73 -11.16 14.19
CA PRO A 39 -2.70 -10.26 15.34
C PRO A 39 -3.37 -8.93 15.01
N ARG A 40 -4.26 -8.46 15.89
CA ARG A 40 -4.90 -7.13 15.78
C ARG A 40 -4.09 -6.00 16.42
N ALA A 41 -3.04 -6.36 17.17
CA ALA A 41 -2.13 -5.40 17.76
C ALA A 41 -1.14 -4.87 16.70
N SER A 42 -0.60 -3.68 16.95
CA SER A 42 0.43 -3.08 16.10
C SER A 42 1.60 -4.05 15.88
N PRO A 43 1.94 -4.39 14.63
CA PRO A 43 3.07 -5.24 14.34
C PRO A 43 4.39 -4.55 14.73
N ARG A 44 5.37 -5.34 15.17
CA ARG A 44 6.73 -4.82 15.46
C ARG A 44 7.59 -4.87 14.21
N LYS A 45 8.52 -3.91 14.09
CA LYS A 45 9.47 -3.76 12.96
C LYS A 45 8.72 -3.51 11.65
N LEU A 46 8.29 -2.27 11.47
CA LEU A 46 7.57 -1.83 10.29
C LEU A 46 8.43 -0.87 9.47
N THR A 47 8.40 -1.05 8.16
CA THR A 47 8.89 -0.07 7.19
C THR A 47 7.66 0.59 6.57
N PHE A 48 7.51 1.91 6.75
CA PHE A 48 6.43 2.65 6.10
C PHE A 48 6.67 2.70 4.59
N LEU A 49 5.66 2.34 3.80
CA LEU A 49 5.74 2.32 2.35
C LEU A 49 5.30 3.65 1.77
N PHE A 50 4.03 4.00 1.99
CA PHE A 50 3.39 5.24 1.57
C PHE A 50 1.95 5.29 2.12
N SER A 51 1.28 6.42 1.91
CA SER A 51 -0.13 6.64 2.24
C SER A 51 -0.86 7.21 1.03
N VAL A 52 -2.06 6.68 0.73
CA VAL A 52 -2.94 7.14 -0.34
C VAL A 52 -4.36 7.34 0.18
N GLU A 53 -5.10 8.19 -0.51
CA GLU A 53 -6.48 8.53 -0.17
C GLU A 53 -7.41 8.42 -1.36
N TRP A 54 -8.58 7.84 -1.10
CA TRP A 54 -9.76 7.91 -1.95
C TRP A 54 -10.76 8.86 -1.32
N SER A 55 -11.29 9.79 -2.09
CA SER A 55 -12.19 10.84 -1.61
C SER A 55 -13.38 11.00 -2.55
N TRP A 56 -14.29 10.04 -2.51
CA TRP A 56 -15.45 10.01 -3.41
C TRP A 56 -16.51 11.04 -3.04
N SER A 57 -16.68 11.30 -1.75
CA SER A 57 -17.57 12.36 -1.23
C SER A 57 -17.18 12.74 0.20
N PRO A 58 -17.68 13.86 0.75
CA PRO A 58 -17.40 14.23 2.15
C PRO A 58 -17.72 13.15 3.18
N MET A 59 -18.67 12.24 2.89
CA MET A 59 -19.03 11.12 3.76
C MET A 59 -18.49 9.75 3.31
N HIS A 60 -17.77 9.69 2.18
CA HIS A 60 -17.22 8.45 1.64
C HIS A 60 -15.78 8.70 1.22
N HIS A 61 -14.85 8.38 2.11
CA HIS A 61 -13.42 8.45 1.89
C HIS A 61 -12.74 7.24 2.52
N ARG A 62 -11.51 6.96 2.08
CA ARG A 62 -10.66 5.89 2.60
C ARG A 62 -9.23 6.40 2.61
N ILE A 63 -8.56 6.27 3.74
CA ILE A 63 -7.12 6.53 3.85
C ILE A 63 -6.43 5.24 4.21
N ASP A 64 -5.48 4.84 3.37
CA ASP A 64 -4.68 3.65 3.57
C ASP A 64 -3.23 4.04 3.85
N ASN A 65 -2.70 3.54 4.98
CA ASN A 65 -1.29 3.66 5.31
C ASN A 65 -0.65 2.28 5.23
N TYR A 66 0.21 2.07 4.24
CA TYR A 66 0.82 0.76 4.01
C TYR A 66 2.17 0.62 4.70
N TYR A 67 2.39 -0.54 5.31
CA TYR A 67 3.61 -0.89 6.00
C TYR A 67 4.06 -2.30 5.63
N LEU A 68 5.37 -2.46 5.48
CA LEU A 68 6.00 -3.74 5.26
C LEU A 68 6.60 -4.28 6.57
N ASN A 69 6.38 -5.57 6.82
CA ASN A 69 6.88 -6.25 8.01
C ASN A 69 7.70 -7.51 7.66
N PRO A 70 9.03 -7.50 7.88
CA PRO A 70 9.85 -8.70 7.72
C PRO A 70 9.60 -9.71 8.84
N ARG A 71 9.39 -10.98 8.47
CA ARG A 71 9.35 -12.13 9.39
C ARG A 71 10.39 -13.18 9.01
N ARG A 72 10.61 -14.14 9.91
CA ARG A 72 11.51 -15.28 9.67
C ARG A 72 11.10 -16.09 8.43
N THR A 73 9.80 -16.21 8.18
CA THR A 73 9.20 -17.07 7.14
C THR A 73 8.82 -16.32 5.87
N GLY A 74 8.83 -14.99 5.87
CA GLY A 74 8.37 -14.19 4.74
C GLY A 74 8.13 -12.73 5.10
N TRP A 75 7.31 -12.08 4.31
CA TRP A 75 6.99 -10.67 4.41
C TRP A 75 5.48 -10.49 4.50
N LEU A 76 5.05 -9.52 5.31
CA LEU A 76 3.66 -9.18 5.50
C LEU A 76 3.44 -7.71 5.14
N LEU A 77 2.42 -7.45 4.34
CA LEU A 77 1.91 -6.12 4.04
C LEU A 77 0.75 -5.81 4.97
N TRP A 78 0.89 -4.74 5.73
CA TRP A 78 -0.11 -4.26 6.67
C TRP A 78 -0.67 -2.93 6.21
N ASN A 79 -1.95 -2.72 6.50
CA ASN A 79 -2.60 -1.43 6.44
C ASN A 79 -2.88 -0.95 7.87
N ASN A 80 -2.60 0.32 8.14
CA ASN A 80 -3.10 1.02 9.32
C ASN A 80 -4.15 2.06 8.91
N TRP A 81 -5.41 1.76 9.15
CA TRP A 81 -6.54 2.62 8.79
C TRP A 81 -7.25 3.14 10.03
N VAL A 82 -7.93 4.27 9.86
CA VAL A 82 -8.78 4.86 10.91
C VAL A 82 -10.20 4.35 10.74
N ASN A 83 -10.74 3.73 11.79
CA ASN A 83 -12.17 3.46 11.88
C ASN A 83 -12.85 4.70 12.47
N ASP A 84 -13.46 5.46 11.58
CA ASP A 84 -14.19 6.70 11.87
C ASP A 84 -15.72 6.50 11.91
N GLY A 85 -16.21 5.28 11.64
CA GLY A 85 -17.63 4.94 11.61
C GLY A 85 -18.31 4.95 12.99
N THR A 86 -17.54 4.99 14.07
CA THR A 86 -18.05 5.09 15.45
C THR A 86 -17.15 5.98 16.30
N ALA A 87 -17.74 6.75 17.24
CA ALA A 87 -16.98 7.53 18.22
C ALA A 87 -16.70 6.69 19.49
N PRO A 88 -15.46 6.72 20.06
CA PRO A 88 -14.29 7.44 19.56
C PRO A 88 -13.66 6.75 18.34
N TRP A 89 -13.09 7.55 17.44
CA TRP A 89 -12.29 7.03 16.33
C TRP A 89 -11.13 6.20 16.86
N SER A 90 -10.81 5.13 16.13
CA SER A 90 -9.78 4.18 16.54
C SER A 90 -8.93 3.74 15.37
N TRP A 91 -7.65 3.49 15.62
CA TRP A 91 -6.72 2.97 14.62
C TRP A 91 -6.74 1.45 14.62
N HIS A 92 -6.83 0.86 13.43
CA HIS A 92 -6.86 -0.59 13.24
C HIS A 92 -5.68 -1.03 12.38
N TRP A 93 -5.18 -2.23 12.65
CA TRP A 93 -4.15 -2.88 11.84
C TRP A 93 -4.79 -4.06 11.10
N LEU A 94 -4.64 -4.08 9.78
CA LEU A 94 -5.17 -5.12 8.93
C LEU A 94 -4.03 -5.74 8.10
N LEU A 95 -3.93 -7.07 8.13
CA LEU A 95 -3.01 -7.80 7.26
C LEU A 95 -3.63 -7.89 5.87
N MET A 96 -2.97 -7.32 4.87
CA MET A 96 -3.51 -7.16 3.52
C MET A 96 -2.96 -8.19 2.54
N ALA A 97 -1.64 -8.43 2.59
CA ALA A 97 -0.97 -9.35 1.69
C ALA A 97 0.28 -9.95 2.33
N HIS A 98 0.82 -11.00 1.74
CA HIS A 98 2.03 -11.67 2.20
C HIS A 98 2.77 -12.36 1.06
N CYS A 99 4.05 -12.66 1.31
CA CYS A 99 4.82 -13.56 0.45
C CYS A 99 5.81 -14.37 1.28
N LYS A 100 6.25 -15.52 0.74
CA LYS A 100 7.32 -16.31 1.38
C LYS A 100 8.65 -15.58 1.32
N LYS A 101 9.57 -15.99 2.20
CA LYS A 101 10.93 -15.44 2.22
C LYS A 101 11.68 -15.81 0.94
N GLY A 102 12.36 -14.83 0.36
CA GLY A 102 13.22 -14.97 -0.81
C GLY A 102 14.43 -14.03 -0.72
N LYS A 103 15.32 -14.10 -1.71
CA LYS A 103 16.47 -13.19 -1.86
C LYS A 103 16.11 -12.06 -2.82
N PHE A 104 15.19 -11.21 -2.40
CA PHE A 104 14.76 -10.01 -3.13
C PHE A 104 14.96 -8.81 -2.21
N ASP A 105 15.24 -7.65 -2.77
CA ASP A 105 15.32 -6.42 -2.00
C ASP A 105 13.93 -6.01 -1.48
N GLU A 106 13.93 -5.23 -0.41
CA GLU A 106 12.72 -4.85 0.32
C GLU A 106 11.74 -4.05 -0.54
N LYS A 107 12.27 -3.19 -1.43
CA LYS A 107 11.49 -2.33 -2.31
C LYS A 107 10.78 -3.15 -3.39
N THR A 108 11.46 -4.09 -4.05
CA THR A 108 10.84 -5.01 -5.01
C THR A 108 9.71 -5.82 -4.35
N ILE A 109 9.89 -6.27 -3.11
CA ILE A 109 8.85 -7.00 -2.37
C ILE A 109 7.65 -6.09 -2.09
N ALA A 110 7.89 -4.86 -1.63
CA ALA A 110 6.84 -3.88 -1.36
C ALA A 110 6.00 -3.60 -2.61
N ILE A 111 6.67 -3.31 -3.75
CA ILE A 111 6.04 -3.02 -5.04
C ILE A 111 5.08 -4.16 -5.44
N HIS A 112 5.58 -5.40 -5.44
CA HIS A 112 4.78 -6.54 -5.91
C HIS A 112 3.68 -6.97 -4.93
N LEU A 113 3.84 -6.73 -3.63
CA LEU A 113 2.76 -6.93 -2.65
C LEU A 113 1.63 -5.90 -2.81
N ILE A 114 1.98 -4.62 -3.02
CA ILE A 114 1.01 -3.55 -3.27
C ILE A 114 0.29 -3.77 -4.59
N LYS A 115 1.05 -4.08 -5.65
CA LYS A 115 0.47 -4.36 -6.97
C LYS A 115 -0.56 -5.48 -6.91
N ALA A 116 -0.19 -6.64 -6.33
CA ALA A 116 -1.11 -7.76 -6.19
C ALA A 116 -2.35 -7.44 -5.33
N LEU A 117 -2.18 -6.64 -4.27
CA LEU A 117 -3.30 -6.17 -3.45
C LEU A 117 -4.27 -5.30 -4.27
N TRP A 118 -3.76 -4.28 -4.95
CA TRP A 118 -4.59 -3.33 -5.70
C TRP A 118 -5.21 -3.97 -6.94
N GLU A 119 -4.52 -4.86 -7.66
CA GLU A 119 -5.11 -5.66 -8.74
C GLU A 119 -6.32 -6.46 -8.21
N CYS A 120 -6.16 -7.09 -7.05
CA CYS A 120 -7.24 -7.85 -6.43
C CYS A 120 -8.40 -6.95 -5.98
N GLU A 121 -8.15 -5.79 -5.39
CA GLU A 121 -9.19 -4.84 -4.99
C GLU A 121 -9.90 -4.23 -6.21
N GLN A 122 -9.17 -3.91 -7.28
CA GLN A 122 -9.75 -3.45 -8.54
C GLN A 122 -10.66 -4.54 -9.13
N GLU A 123 -10.21 -5.78 -9.22
CA GLU A 123 -10.98 -6.89 -9.80
C GLU A 123 -12.22 -7.25 -8.96
N HIS A 124 -12.08 -7.34 -7.63
CA HIS A 124 -13.12 -7.89 -6.75
C HIS A 124 -14.01 -6.83 -6.11
N GLN A 125 -13.52 -5.59 -5.95
CA GLN A 125 -14.25 -4.49 -5.32
C GLN A 125 -14.54 -3.33 -6.28
N MET A 126 -14.08 -3.40 -7.54
CA MET A 126 -14.18 -2.31 -8.51
C MET A 126 -13.57 -1.00 -7.97
N LEU A 127 -12.50 -1.13 -7.18
CA LEU A 127 -11.78 0.01 -6.63
C LEU A 127 -11.20 0.84 -7.79
N ASP A 128 -11.44 2.14 -7.77
CA ASP A 128 -10.86 3.11 -8.70
C ASP A 128 -9.45 3.54 -8.25
N GLN A 129 -8.76 4.26 -9.13
CA GLN A 129 -7.47 4.84 -8.76
C GLN A 129 -7.64 5.82 -7.59
N TYR A 130 -6.68 5.82 -6.66
CA TYR A 130 -6.65 6.79 -5.57
C TYR A 130 -6.62 8.24 -6.10
N HIS A 131 -7.07 9.18 -5.27
CA HIS A 131 -7.14 10.60 -5.61
C HIS A 131 -5.87 11.36 -5.21
N TRP A 132 -5.26 10.97 -4.07
CA TRP A 132 -4.05 11.62 -3.55
C TRP A 132 -3.05 10.63 -2.97
N ILE A 133 -1.76 10.96 -3.14
CA ILE A 133 -0.66 10.37 -2.36
C ILE A 133 -0.40 11.33 -1.20
N ASN A 134 -0.73 10.91 0.01
CA ASN A 134 -0.65 11.75 1.21
C ASN A 134 0.78 11.84 1.75
N ASN A 135 1.51 10.73 1.69
CA ASN A 135 2.88 10.66 2.17
C ASN A 135 3.65 9.52 1.49
N THR A 136 4.97 9.66 1.42
CA THR A 136 5.88 8.66 0.83
C THR A 136 6.82 8.12 1.90
N GLY A 137 7.29 6.89 1.71
CA GLY A 137 8.20 6.20 2.62
C GLY A 137 9.26 5.46 1.80
N LEU A 138 9.26 4.13 1.89
CA LEU A 138 10.13 3.28 1.07
C LEU A 138 9.87 3.47 -0.44
N LEU A 139 8.61 3.71 -0.82
CA LEU A 139 8.23 3.99 -2.20
C LEU A 139 8.05 5.49 -2.40
N ASP A 140 8.63 6.01 -3.49
CA ASP A 140 8.45 7.39 -3.92
C ASP A 140 7.20 7.58 -4.80
N VAL A 141 6.93 8.82 -5.21
CA VAL A 141 5.73 9.14 -6.00
C VAL A 141 5.77 8.43 -7.34
N GLU A 142 6.93 8.39 -7.96
CA GLU A 142 7.21 7.78 -9.26
C GLU A 142 6.84 6.29 -9.25
N GLU A 143 7.28 5.57 -8.22
CA GLU A 143 7.01 4.14 -8.02
C GLU A 143 5.54 3.86 -7.71
N ILE A 144 4.92 4.65 -6.83
CA ILE A 144 3.48 4.51 -6.51
C ILE A 144 2.62 4.74 -7.76
N GLN A 145 2.97 5.73 -8.56
CA GLN A 145 2.31 6.03 -9.83
C GLN A 145 2.59 4.96 -10.89
N ALA A 146 3.79 4.37 -10.91
CA ALA A 146 4.09 3.26 -11.80
C ALA A 146 3.22 2.04 -11.52
N ILE A 147 3.03 1.68 -10.25
CA ILE A 147 2.11 0.60 -9.88
C ILE A 147 0.68 0.93 -10.31
N ALA A 148 0.20 2.14 -10.03
CA ALA A 148 -1.16 2.55 -10.38
C ALA A 148 -1.45 2.42 -11.89
N ARG A 149 -0.51 2.83 -12.76
CA ARG A 149 -0.63 2.73 -14.23
C ARG A 149 -0.74 1.31 -14.76
N GLU A 150 -0.29 0.30 -14.01
CA GLU A 150 -0.43 -1.09 -14.43
C GLU A 150 -1.81 -1.67 -14.11
N ILE A 151 -2.62 -0.97 -13.29
CA ILE A 151 -3.87 -1.47 -12.73
C ILE A 151 -5.08 -0.71 -13.31
N TRP A 152 -4.95 0.60 -13.46
CA TRP A 152 -6.00 1.51 -13.98
C TRP A 152 -5.49 2.27 -15.21
#